data_AF-A0A7C2B3M0-F1
#
_entry.id   AF-A0A7C2B3M0-F1
#
_cell.length_a   1.000
_cell.length_b   1.000
_cell.length_c   1.000
_cell.angle_alpha   90.00
_cell.angle_beta   90.00
_cell.angle_gamma   90.00
#
_symmetry.space_group_name_H-M   'P 1'
#
loop_
_entity.id
_entity.type
_entity.pdbx_description
1 polymer ?
#
loop_
_entity_poly.entity_id
_entity_poly.type
_entity_poly.pdbx_seq_one_letter_code
_entity_poly.pdbx_strand_id
1 'polypeptide(L)'
;MQKQKYRTPSLIDPRDGITIIEPPGKGDGYWAGAPSVYFDDSKGKFFLSYRLRKPRPDRGYESRIAESIDGRKFKDVWLLKKEDLKSTSIERSALFSNTKGNYRLYISYVDPADNRWRIDMMESDSPERFDFSLRKSILTAGGLQVEG
;
A
#
# COMPACT_ATOMS: atom_id res chain seq x y z
N MET A 1 38.51 6.10 -2.86
CA MET A 1 37.05 5.80 -2.83
C MET A 1 36.81 4.59 -1.93
N GLN A 2 36.22 4.78 -0.75
CA GLN A 2 35.81 3.65 0.10
C GLN A 2 34.56 3.00 -0.52
N LYS A 3 34.64 1.71 -0.85
CA LYS A 3 33.47 0.92 -1.23
C LYS A 3 32.54 0.85 -0.02
N GLN A 4 31.36 1.45 -0.13
CA GLN A 4 30.31 1.31 0.88
C GLN A 4 29.95 -0.18 0.98
N LYS A 5 30.38 -0.83 2.07
CA LYS A 5 29.97 -2.20 2.38
C LYS A 5 28.48 -2.18 2.63
N TYR A 6 27.69 -2.68 1.69
CA TYR A 6 26.27 -2.97 1.95
C TYR A 6 26.20 -3.88 3.18
N ARG A 7 25.43 -3.49 4.20
CA ARG A 7 25.16 -4.37 5.33
C ARG A 7 24.37 -5.54 4.79
N THR A 8 24.89 -6.75 4.92
CA THR A 8 24.07 -7.96 4.73
C THR A 8 23.00 -7.91 5.82
N PRO A 9 21.71 -7.85 5.48
CA PRO A 9 20.67 -7.95 6.48
C PRO A 9 20.84 -9.28 7.19
N SER A 10 20.75 -9.28 8.52
CA SER A 10 20.73 -10.51 9.29
C SER A 10 19.63 -11.41 8.75
N LEU A 11 19.90 -12.71 8.65
CA LEU A 11 18.85 -13.67 8.34
C LEU A 11 17.79 -13.58 9.44
N ILE A 12 16.55 -13.35 9.03
CA ILE A 12 15.40 -13.38 9.92
C ILE A 12 14.82 -14.79 9.91
N ASP A 13 14.49 -15.31 11.09
CA ASP A 13 13.63 -16.48 11.19
C ASP A 13 12.17 -16.02 11.03
N PRO A 14 11.44 -16.42 9.99
CA PRO A 14 10.05 -16.00 9.82
C PRO A 14 9.14 -16.46 10.97
N ARG A 15 9.55 -17.45 11.78
CA ARG A 15 8.81 -17.93 12.96
C ARG A 15 8.86 -16.96 14.13
N ASP A 16 9.86 -16.07 14.16
CA ASP A 16 9.96 -14.99 15.15
C ASP A 16 9.07 -13.80 14.79
N GLY A 17 8.39 -13.86 13.66
CA GLY A 17 7.43 -12.85 13.23
C GLY A 17 6.22 -12.75 14.16
N ILE A 18 5.72 -11.53 14.33
CA ILE A 18 4.43 -11.27 14.96
C ILE A 18 3.42 -10.83 13.89
N THR A 19 2.17 -11.24 14.04
CA THR A 19 1.11 -10.70 13.20
C THR A 19 0.80 -9.27 13.59
N ILE A 20 0.88 -8.35 12.62
CA ILE A 20 0.53 -6.94 12.81
C ILE A 20 -0.95 -6.69 12.50
N ILE A 21 -1.43 -7.23 11.38
CA ILE A 21 -2.83 -7.14 10.95
C ILE A 21 -3.34 -8.54 10.68
N GLU A 22 -4.41 -8.93 11.36
CA GLU A 22 -5.10 -10.19 11.13
C GLU A 22 -5.94 -10.13 9.84
N PRO A 23 -6.12 -11.25 9.13
CA PRO A 23 -7.09 -11.33 8.04
C PRO A 23 -8.51 -10.95 8.51
N PRO A 24 -9.35 -10.40 7.62
CA PRO A 24 -10.70 -9.94 7.99
C PRO A 24 -11.71 -11.09 8.20
N GLY A 25 -11.26 -12.35 8.13
CA GLY A 25 -12.07 -13.54 8.31
C GLY A 25 -11.21 -14.81 8.27
N LYS A 26 -11.85 -15.98 8.40
CA LYS A 26 -11.17 -17.28 8.45
C LYS A 26 -11.34 -18.05 7.14
N GLY A 27 -10.37 -18.87 6.80
CA GLY A 27 -10.40 -19.75 5.62
C GLY A 27 -9.82 -19.12 4.36
N ASP A 28 -9.80 -19.91 3.29
CA ASP A 28 -9.07 -19.57 2.07
C ASP A 28 -9.58 -18.30 1.40
N GLY A 29 -8.65 -17.43 1.04
CA GLY A 29 -8.93 -16.17 0.35
C GLY A 29 -9.11 -14.95 1.26
N TYR A 30 -9.41 -15.14 2.55
CA TYR A 30 -9.28 -14.08 3.54
C TYR A 30 -7.80 -13.76 3.78
N TRP A 31 -7.42 -12.49 3.63
CA TRP A 31 -6.03 -12.10 3.75
C TRP A 31 -5.87 -10.60 4.02
N ALA A 32 -4.90 -10.26 4.87
CA ALA A 32 -4.35 -8.91 5.01
C ALA A 32 -2.90 -8.96 4.55
N GLY A 33 -2.50 -8.09 3.62
CA GLY A 33 -1.12 -8.11 3.13
C GLY A 33 -0.83 -7.18 1.97
N ALA A 34 0.11 -7.59 1.12
CA ALA A 34 0.83 -6.76 0.16
C ALA A 34 1.39 -5.49 0.83
N PRO A 35 2.08 -5.60 1.99
CA PRO A 35 2.40 -4.42 2.77
C PRO A 35 3.52 -3.58 2.13
N SER A 36 3.52 -2.31 2.49
CA SER A 36 4.69 -1.44 2.46
C SER A 36 4.76 -0.66 3.77
N VAL A 37 5.97 -0.46 4.29
CA VAL A 37 6.20 0.33 5.50
C VAL A 37 7.13 1.48 5.15
N TYR A 38 6.76 2.67 5.59
CA TYR A 38 7.56 3.88 5.52
C TYR A 38 7.78 4.43 6.92
N PHE A 39 9.02 4.71 7.28
CA PHE A 39 9.34 5.42 8.53
C PHE A 39 9.59 6.89 8.21
N ASP A 40 8.84 7.77 8.84
CA ASP A 40 8.99 9.21 8.75
C ASP A 40 9.85 9.70 9.91
N ASP A 41 11.15 9.91 9.63
CA ASP A 41 12.12 10.39 10.61
C ASP A 41 11.71 11.73 11.24
N SER A 42 11.03 12.60 10.50
CA SER A 42 10.63 13.94 10.98
C SER A 42 9.51 13.87 12.01
N LYS A 43 8.67 12.82 11.94
CA LYS A 43 7.55 12.58 12.86
C LYS A 43 7.83 11.47 13.88
N GLY A 44 8.89 10.69 13.70
CA GLY A 44 9.18 9.49 14.50
C GLY A 44 8.06 8.45 14.42
N LYS A 45 7.44 8.28 13.24
CA LYS A 45 6.30 7.38 13.03
C LYS A 45 6.51 6.42 11.88
N PHE A 46 6.00 5.21 12.04
CA PHE A 46 5.82 4.23 10.97
C PHE A 46 4.45 4.43 10.33
N PHE A 47 4.40 4.35 9.02
CA PHE A 47 3.17 4.21 8.24
C PHE A 47 3.20 2.90 7.48
N LEU A 48 2.23 2.03 7.75
CA LEU A 48 2.01 0.76 7.09
C LEU A 48 0.87 0.93 6.09
N SER A 49 1.14 0.71 4.81
CA SER A 49 0.09 0.51 3.81
C SER A 49 -0.11 -0.97 3.56
N TYR A 50 -1.36 -1.41 3.46
CA TYR A 50 -1.72 -2.80 3.23
C TYR A 50 -3.09 -2.90 2.57
N ARG A 51 -3.43 -4.07 2.03
CA ARG A 51 -4.75 -4.36 1.47
C ARG A 51 -5.43 -5.53 2.16
N LEU A 52 -6.75 -5.53 2.06
CA LEU A 52 -7.61 -6.59 2.56
C LEU A 52 -8.27 -7.36 1.40
N ARG A 53 -8.42 -8.66 1.61
CA ARG A 53 -9.09 -9.58 0.70
C ARG A 53 -10.12 -10.41 1.45
N LYS A 54 -11.21 -10.70 0.75
CA LYS A 54 -12.14 -11.79 1.06
C LYS A 54 -12.02 -12.84 -0.05
N PRO A 55 -12.64 -14.03 0.12
CA PRO A 55 -12.87 -14.95 -0.98
C PRO A 55 -13.51 -14.23 -2.17
N ARG A 56 -13.38 -14.81 -3.37
CA ARG A 56 -14.04 -14.24 -4.56
C ARG A 56 -15.55 -14.07 -4.29
N PRO A 57 -16.16 -12.98 -4.78
CA PRO A 57 -15.62 -12.01 -5.75
C PRO A 57 -14.81 -10.85 -5.13
N ASP A 58 -14.69 -10.75 -3.81
CA ASP A 58 -14.14 -9.58 -3.12
C ASP A 58 -12.62 -9.67 -2.88
N ARG A 59 -11.89 -10.03 -3.94
CA ARG A 59 -10.43 -9.90 -3.92
C ARG A 59 -10.06 -8.41 -3.93
N GLY A 60 -9.18 -8.02 -3.00
CA GLY A 60 -8.61 -6.68 -2.95
C GLY A 60 -9.68 -5.61 -2.78
N TYR A 61 -10.60 -5.79 -1.84
CA TYR A 61 -11.77 -4.91 -1.70
C TYR A 61 -11.43 -3.58 -1.02
N GLU A 62 -10.30 -3.50 -0.30
CA GLU A 62 -9.93 -2.31 0.47
C GLU A 62 -8.41 -2.20 0.60
N SER A 63 -7.90 -0.97 0.49
CA SER A 63 -6.55 -0.57 0.88
C SER A 63 -6.61 0.33 2.11
N ARG A 64 -5.61 0.24 2.97
CA ARG A 64 -5.51 1.00 4.21
C ARG A 64 -4.12 1.60 4.37
N ILE A 65 -4.07 2.70 5.13
CA ILE A 65 -2.85 3.20 5.77
C ILE A 65 -3.10 3.19 7.28
N ALA A 66 -2.14 2.65 8.01
CA ALA A 66 -2.10 2.70 9.47
C ALA A 66 -0.82 3.35 9.97
N GLU A 67 -0.88 4.01 11.11
CA GLU A 67 0.27 4.62 11.76
C GLU A 67 0.66 3.91 13.06
N SER A 68 1.95 3.99 13.42
CA SER A 68 2.49 3.45 14.66
C SER A 68 3.70 4.25 15.13
N ILE A 69 3.90 4.33 16.44
CA ILE A 69 5.11 4.90 17.06
C ILE A 69 6.14 3.83 17.45
N ASP A 70 5.72 2.57 17.55
CA ASP A 70 6.56 1.45 18.01
C ASP A 70 6.84 0.40 16.92
N GLY A 71 6.21 0.55 15.75
CA GLY A 71 6.31 -0.38 14.62
C GLY A 71 5.63 -1.73 14.88
N ARG A 72 4.82 -1.85 15.93
CA ARG A 72 4.16 -3.10 16.35
C ARG A 72 2.65 -2.93 16.47
N LYS A 73 2.19 -1.85 17.10
CA LYS A 73 0.78 -1.51 17.27
C LYS A 73 0.42 -0.44 16.27
N PHE A 74 -0.43 -0.79 15.32
CA PHE A 74 -0.86 0.09 14.25
C PHE A 74 -2.33 0.51 14.44
N LYS A 75 -2.62 1.76 14.10
CA LYS A 75 -3.98 2.32 14.05
C LYS A 75 -4.26 2.81 12.64
N ASP A 76 -5.35 2.36 12.04
CA ASP A 76 -5.77 2.84 10.72
C ASP A 76 -6.10 4.34 10.75
N VAL A 77 -5.63 5.06 9.72
CA VAL A 77 -5.82 6.51 9.54
C VAL A 77 -6.41 6.86 8.17
N TRP A 78 -6.37 5.93 7.21
CA TRP A 78 -6.94 6.12 5.89
C TRP A 78 -7.39 4.79 5.29
N LEU A 79 -8.42 4.84 4.45
CA LEU A 79 -8.93 3.70 3.69
C LEU A 79 -9.37 4.12 2.29
N LEU A 80 -9.34 3.17 1.37
CA LEU A 80 -9.94 3.29 0.04
C LEU A 80 -10.54 1.95 -0.37
N LYS A 81 -11.79 1.97 -0.82
CA LYS A 81 -12.50 0.77 -1.25
C LYS A 81 -12.42 0.61 -2.77
N LYS A 82 -12.52 -0.62 -3.26
CA LYS A 82 -12.51 -0.89 -4.70
C LYS A 82 -13.69 -0.22 -5.41
N GLU A 83 -14.80 0.00 -4.71
CA GLU A 83 -15.99 0.68 -5.22
C GLU A 83 -15.69 2.15 -5.55
N ASP A 84 -14.86 2.83 -4.75
CA ASP A 84 -14.42 4.22 -5.00
C ASP A 84 -13.62 4.32 -6.31
N LEU A 85 -12.95 3.22 -6.68
CA LEU A 85 -12.18 3.06 -7.91
C LEU A 85 -13.00 2.56 -9.10
N LYS A 86 -14.23 2.06 -8.85
CA LYS A 86 -14.98 1.20 -9.77
C LYS A 86 -14.17 -0.02 -10.23
N SER A 87 -13.25 -0.50 -9.39
CA SER A 87 -12.31 -1.56 -9.72
C SER A 87 -12.80 -2.93 -9.24
N THR A 88 -12.37 -3.98 -9.93
CA THR A 88 -12.63 -5.36 -9.50
C THR A 88 -11.67 -5.83 -8.40
N SER A 89 -10.48 -5.23 -8.29
CA SER A 89 -9.50 -5.56 -7.24
C SER A 89 -8.45 -4.46 -7.09
N ILE A 90 -8.11 -4.15 -5.84
CA ILE A 90 -6.93 -3.37 -5.44
C ILE A 90 -5.76 -4.31 -5.18
N GLU A 91 -4.56 -3.91 -5.58
CA GLU A 91 -3.28 -4.60 -5.32
C GLU A 91 -2.41 -3.74 -4.38
N ARG A 92 -1.09 -3.87 -4.47
CA ARG A 92 -0.13 -3.24 -3.56
C ARG A 92 -0.17 -1.71 -3.68
N SER A 93 -0.03 -1.04 -2.53
CA SER A 93 0.23 0.38 -2.44
C SER A 93 1.60 0.67 -1.81
N ALA A 94 2.18 1.81 -2.17
CA ALA A 94 3.45 2.29 -1.66
C ALA A 94 3.31 3.75 -1.21
N LEU A 95 3.63 4.00 0.06
CA LEU A 95 3.61 5.33 0.67
C LEU A 95 5.05 5.79 0.93
N PHE A 96 5.33 7.05 0.64
CA PHE A 96 6.57 7.72 1.03
C PHE A 96 6.39 9.23 1.06
N SER A 97 7.25 9.95 1.76
CA SER A 97 7.31 11.41 1.66
C SER A 97 8.26 11.86 0.54
N ASN A 98 8.02 13.05 0.01
CA ASN A 98 8.95 13.75 -0.87
C ASN A 98 9.88 14.65 -0.04
N THR A 99 10.90 15.23 -0.68
CA THR A 99 11.87 16.13 -0.03
C THR A 99 11.28 17.42 0.54
N LYS A 100 10.02 17.73 0.23
CA LYS A 100 9.28 18.89 0.74
C LYS A 100 8.33 18.52 1.90
N GLY A 101 8.31 17.25 2.33
CA GLY A 101 7.47 16.77 3.42
C GLY A 101 6.03 16.41 3.03
N ASN A 102 5.65 16.49 1.75
CA ASN A 102 4.36 15.95 1.31
C ASN A 102 4.45 14.45 1.09
N TYR A 103 3.36 13.75 1.34
CA TYR A 103 3.26 12.31 1.11
C TYR A 103 2.77 12.02 -0.30
N ARG A 104 3.28 10.92 -0.85
CA ARG A 104 2.82 10.30 -2.09
C ARG A 104 2.37 8.88 -1.80
N LEU A 105 1.15 8.58 -2.22
CA LEU A 105 0.62 7.23 -2.22
C LEU A 105 0.48 6.76 -3.67
N TYR A 106 1.22 5.73 -4.02
CA TYR A 106 1.03 4.99 -5.27
C TYR A 106 0.12 3.81 -4.99
N ILE A 107 -0.90 3.61 -5.80
CA ILE A 107 -1.86 2.52 -5.66
C ILE A 107 -2.02 1.79 -6.98
N SER A 108 -1.87 0.46 -6.92
CA SER A 108 -2.18 -0.41 -8.06
C SER A 108 -3.56 -1.02 -7.92
N TYR A 109 -4.32 -1.03 -9.01
CA TYR A 109 -5.66 -1.60 -9.07
C TYR A 109 -6.02 -1.99 -10.52
N VAL A 110 -7.07 -2.78 -10.69
CA VAL A 110 -7.57 -3.15 -12.02
C VAL A 110 -8.30 -1.96 -12.63
N ASP A 111 -7.85 -1.51 -13.80
CA ASP A 111 -8.44 -0.40 -14.55
C ASP A 111 -9.88 -0.75 -14.97
N PRO A 112 -10.89 0.05 -14.59
CA PRO A 112 -12.26 -0.17 -15.06
C PRO A 112 -12.43 -0.01 -16.57
N ALA A 113 -11.50 0.64 -17.27
CA ALA A 113 -11.59 0.88 -18.71
C ALA A 113 -11.30 -0.38 -19.54
N ASP A 114 -10.37 -1.24 -19.11
CA ASP A 114 -9.88 -2.35 -19.91
C ASP A 114 -9.53 -3.63 -19.12
N ASN A 115 -9.80 -3.66 -17.81
CA ASN A 115 -9.53 -4.78 -16.91
C ASN A 115 -8.06 -5.21 -16.78
N ARG A 116 -7.11 -4.33 -17.10
CA ARG A 116 -5.67 -4.54 -16.88
C ARG A 116 -5.18 -3.77 -15.66
N TRP A 117 -3.99 -4.08 -15.15
CA TRP A 117 -3.43 -3.35 -14.02
C TRP A 117 -3.01 -1.93 -14.41
N ARG A 118 -3.27 -0.99 -13.49
CA ARG A 118 -2.76 0.38 -13.55
C ARG A 118 -2.13 0.79 -12.24
N ILE A 119 -1.43 1.92 -12.26
CA ILE A 119 -0.92 2.61 -11.08
C ILE A 119 -1.29 4.09 -11.18
N ASP A 120 -1.98 4.57 -10.14
CA ASP A 120 -2.24 5.99 -9.94
C ASP A 120 -1.48 6.49 -8.69
N MET A 121 -1.30 7.80 -8.58
CA MET A 121 -0.62 8.46 -7.46
C MET A 121 -1.46 9.61 -6.92
N MET A 122 -1.52 9.71 -5.59
CA MET A 122 -2.12 10.84 -4.87
C MET A 122 -1.06 11.56 -4.04
N GLU A 123 -1.20 12.88 -3.88
CA GLU A 123 -0.36 13.70 -3.00
C GLU A 123 -1.20 14.27 -1.85
N SER A 124 -0.62 14.36 -0.65
CA SER A 124 -1.26 15.03 0.48
C SER A 124 -0.22 15.57 1.48
N ASP A 125 -0.62 16.52 2.32
CA ASP A 125 0.19 17.02 3.43
C ASP A 125 0.20 16.07 4.64
N SER A 126 -0.73 15.11 4.67
CA SER A 126 -0.85 14.10 5.72
C SER A 126 -1.34 12.76 5.16
N PRO A 127 -0.87 11.60 5.66
CA PRO A 127 -1.31 10.29 5.17
C PRO A 127 -2.80 10.00 5.38
N GLU A 128 -3.45 10.69 6.32
CA GLU A 128 -4.89 10.56 6.61
C GLU A 128 -5.77 11.31 5.60
N ARG A 129 -5.19 12.18 4.75
CA ARG A 129 -5.92 13.12 3.88
C ARG A 129 -5.69 12.88 2.39
N PHE A 130 -5.38 11.65 1.98
CA PHE A 130 -5.36 11.35 0.56
C PHE A 130 -6.78 11.38 -0.02
N ASP A 131 -6.96 12.15 -1.09
CA ASP A 131 -8.19 12.22 -1.86
C ASP A 131 -7.99 11.58 -3.23
N PHE A 132 -8.72 10.49 -3.48
CA PHE A 132 -8.67 9.76 -4.74
C PHE A 132 -9.22 10.55 -5.93
N SER A 133 -10.06 11.56 -5.70
CA SER A 133 -10.53 12.46 -6.75
C SER A 133 -9.38 13.27 -7.36
N LEU A 134 -8.30 13.50 -6.59
CA LEU A 134 -7.12 14.27 -6.98
C LEU A 134 -5.97 13.42 -7.54
N ARG A 135 -6.22 12.14 -7.81
CA ARG A 135 -5.20 11.22 -8.31
C ARG A 135 -4.65 11.63 -9.67
N LYS A 136 -3.41 11.24 -9.92
CA LYS A 136 -2.72 11.36 -11.21
C LYS A 136 -2.44 9.96 -11.75
N SER A 137 -2.82 9.72 -13.00
CA SER A 137 -2.48 8.48 -13.70
C SER A 137 -0.97 8.41 -13.89
N ILE A 138 -0.32 7.33 -13.45
CA ILE A 138 1.13 7.14 -13.59
C ILE A 138 1.43 6.10 -14.67
N LEU A 139 0.91 4.87 -14.51
CA LEU A 139 1.11 3.79 -15.47
C LEU A 139 -0.24 3.16 -15.82
N THR A 140 -0.50 2.99 -17.10
CA THR A 140 -1.61 2.17 -17.62
C THR A 140 -1.07 1.20 -18.65
N ALA A 141 -1.66 0.01 -18.74
CA ALA A 141 -1.26 -0.98 -19.73
C ALA A 141 -1.40 -0.45 -21.16
N GLY A 142 -2.49 0.27 -21.47
CA GLY A 142 -2.67 0.95 -22.76
C GLY A 142 -1.62 2.03 -23.04
N GLY A 143 -1.23 2.82 -22.05
CA GLY A 143 -0.22 3.88 -22.22
C GLY A 143 1.19 3.34 -22.43
N LEU A 144 1.49 2.16 -21.91
CA LEU A 144 2.79 1.48 -22.04
C LEU A 144 2.83 0.45 -23.17
N GLN A 145 1.69 0.15 -23.80
CA GLN A 145 1.55 -0.92 -24.81
C GLN A 145 2.03 -2.30 -24.28
N VAL A 146 1.62 -2.64 -23.06
CA VAL A 146 1.93 -3.93 -22.41
C VAL A 146 0.64 -4.68 -22.04
N GLU A 147 0.77 -5.97 -21.77
CA GLU A 147 -0.36 -6.84 -21.40
C GLU A 147 -0.97 -6.49 -20.03
N GLY A 148 -0.19 -5.84 -19.16
CA GLY A 148 -0.61 -5.44 -17.82
C GLY A 148 -0.32 -6.49 -16.75
#